data_AF-A0A1Z5JV63-F1
#
_entry.id   AF-A0A1Z5JV63-F1
#
_cell.length_a   1.000
_cell.length_b   1.000
_cell.length_c   1.000
_cell.angle_alpha   90.00
_cell.angle_beta   90.00
_cell.angle_gamma   90.00
#
_symmetry.space_group_name_H-M   'P 1'
#
loop_
_entity.id
_entity.type
_entity.pdbx_description
1 polymer ?
#
loop_
_entity_poly.entity_id
_entity_poly.type
_entity_poly.pdbx_seq_one_letter_code
_entity_poly.pdbx_strand_id
1 'polypeptide(L)'
;MRLSLAVTFLLLAAPIGAQNCLDLGPEVIDQGCTEEYPICVYRNGGQVVGGNTGHHCALCINSQQPNRFEQVFPDEGCDFDVPVCVGTRPLASNVEGTACALCVNSFPSTVDPNNVDDGCPPQRPVCVKDDGKNPAVRKPGTNCVAKCVDTSSQSKDKGCPVLYPSCVLEDGTDPGEGNAGEKCAICSPASCDDNDPCTDDYCEPEVGCFHIASSFCECGADAVDWECGGPLFPSCSSTRFCICDVDSEGAPFCWPVVNCENLTECSTNADCPENTRCATTCCSGPGNCFEECDDEESVGAFRVSAQEVLSGNTSAGFF
;
A
#
# COMPACT_ATOMS: atom_id res chain seq x y z
N MET A 1 -71.18 -39.76 28.12
CA MET A 1 -70.06 -40.68 27.86
C MET A 1 -69.59 -40.49 26.41
N ARG A 2 -68.47 -39.80 26.20
CA ARG A 2 -67.74 -39.78 24.92
C ARG A 2 -66.26 -39.97 25.27
N LEU A 3 -65.75 -41.17 25.03
CA LEU A 3 -64.33 -41.49 25.12
C LEU A 3 -63.68 -41.04 23.81
N SER A 4 -62.79 -40.04 23.87
CA SER A 4 -61.88 -39.71 22.77
C SER A 4 -60.61 -40.54 22.94
N LEU A 5 -60.34 -41.43 21.98
CA LEU A 5 -59.06 -42.11 21.83
C LEU A 5 -58.00 -41.09 21.38
N ALA A 6 -57.03 -40.80 22.24
CA ALA A 6 -55.80 -40.13 21.85
C ALA A 6 -54.81 -41.19 21.32
N VAL A 7 -54.66 -41.26 19.99
CA VAL A 7 -53.61 -42.06 19.35
C VAL A 7 -52.31 -41.26 19.45
N THR A 8 -51.40 -41.73 20.30
CA THR A 8 -50.06 -41.15 20.46
C THR A 8 -49.15 -41.86 19.45
N PHE A 9 -48.80 -41.20 18.35
CA PHE A 9 -47.81 -41.69 17.40
C PHE A 9 -46.41 -41.46 18.00
N LEU A 10 -45.78 -42.52 18.50
CA LEU A 10 -44.33 -42.54 18.75
C LEU A 10 -43.62 -42.62 17.39
N LEU A 11 -43.04 -41.50 16.93
CA LEU A 11 -42.05 -41.49 15.87
C LEU A 11 -40.73 -42.03 16.44
N LEU A 12 -40.43 -43.29 16.14
CA LEU A 12 -39.11 -43.87 16.34
C LEU A 12 -38.16 -43.24 15.32
N ALA A 13 -37.31 -42.30 15.75
CA ALA A 13 -36.19 -41.83 14.96
C ALA A 13 -35.26 -43.03 14.71
N ALA A 14 -35.20 -43.49 13.46
CA ALA A 14 -34.21 -44.48 13.06
C ALA A 14 -32.81 -43.89 13.30
N PRO A 15 -31.84 -44.66 13.81
CA PRO A 15 -30.47 -44.19 13.89
C PRO A 15 -30.02 -43.83 12.47
N ILE A 16 -29.56 -42.60 12.30
CA ILE A 16 -28.95 -42.09 11.05
C ILE A 16 -27.67 -42.91 10.85
N GLY A 17 -27.82 -44.10 10.27
CA GLY A 17 -26.71 -44.96 9.89
C GLY A 17 -25.99 -44.29 8.73
N ALA A 18 -24.67 -44.14 8.87
CA ALA A 18 -23.72 -43.63 7.88
C ALA A 18 -24.27 -43.68 6.45
N GLN A 19 -24.85 -42.58 6.00
CA GLN A 19 -25.39 -42.48 4.67
C GLN A 19 -24.20 -42.21 3.76
N ASN A 20 -23.93 -43.16 2.86
CA ASN A 20 -23.03 -42.88 1.74
C ASN A 20 -23.62 -41.69 0.97
N CYS A 21 -22.76 -40.73 0.65
CA CYS A 21 -23.09 -39.55 -0.13
C CYS A 21 -22.35 -39.60 -1.47
N LEU A 22 -22.70 -38.71 -2.39
CA LEU A 22 -22.06 -38.57 -3.69
C LEU A 22 -21.79 -37.09 -3.95
N ASP A 23 -20.52 -36.76 -4.19
CA ASP A 23 -20.07 -35.42 -4.58
C ASP A 23 -20.71 -35.02 -5.92
N LEU A 24 -21.46 -33.92 -5.95
CA LEU A 24 -22.07 -33.35 -7.16
C LEU A 24 -21.25 -32.19 -7.73
N GLY A 25 -20.17 -31.81 -7.06
CA GLY A 25 -19.31 -30.68 -7.40
C GLY A 25 -19.62 -29.42 -6.58
N PRO A 26 -18.81 -28.37 -6.79
CA PRO A 26 -18.83 -27.18 -5.96
C PRO A 26 -20.16 -26.43 -6.03
N GLU A 27 -20.52 -25.77 -4.93
CA GLU A 27 -21.75 -24.97 -4.77
C GLU A 27 -23.06 -25.75 -4.94
N VAL A 28 -23.01 -27.08 -4.97
CA VAL A 28 -24.17 -27.96 -5.02
C VAL A 28 -24.23 -28.80 -3.74
N ILE A 29 -25.42 -28.96 -3.17
CA ILE A 29 -25.62 -29.88 -2.05
C ILE A 29 -25.45 -31.31 -2.57
N ASP A 30 -24.53 -32.04 -1.99
CA ASP A 30 -24.21 -33.38 -2.42
C ASP A 30 -25.37 -34.35 -2.25
N GLN A 31 -25.42 -35.35 -3.12
CA GLN A 31 -26.50 -36.31 -3.08
C GLN A 31 -26.38 -37.15 -1.81
N GLY A 32 -27.44 -37.14 -0.99
CA GLY A 32 -27.48 -37.78 0.32
C GLY A 32 -27.12 -36.85 1.48
N CYS A 33 -26.79 -35.59 1.17
CA CYS A 33 -26.47 -34.54 2.12
C CYS A 33 -27.65 -33.55 2.30
N THR A 34 -27.50 -32.58 3.21
CA THR A 34 -28.55 -31.61 3.57
C THR A 34 -28.03 -30.19 3.49
N GLU A 35 -28.89 -29.18 3.59
CA GLU A 35 -28.45 -27.78 3.68
C GLU A 35 -27.53 -27.51 4.89
N GLU A 36 -27.72 -28.25 5.99
CA GLU A 36 -26.88 -28.12 7.20
C GLU A 36 -25.53 -28.82 7.07
N TYR A 37 -25.46 -29.88 6.27
CA TYR A 37 -24.22 -30.63 6.01
C TYR A 37 -24.15 -30.91 4.52
N PRO A 38 -23.77 -29.92 3.68
CA PRO A 38 -23.97 -30.02 2.24
C PRO A 38 -22.90 -30.83 1.51
N ILE A 39 -21.76 -31.13 2.15
CA ILE A 39 -20.58 -31.68 1.46
C ILE A 39 -20.37 -33.13 1.79
N CYS A 40 -20.06 -33.94 0.80
CA CYS A 40 -19.74 -35.33 0.91
C CYS A 40 -18.24 -35.52 1.17
N VAL A 41 -17.92 -36.26 2.24
CA VAL A 41 -16.53 -36.48 2.66
C VAL A 41 -16.23 -37.96 2.87
N TYR A 42 -14.94 -38.30 2.81
CA TYR A 42 -14.46 -39.62 3.19
C TYR A 42 -14.60 -39.84 4.70
N ARG A 43 -14.51 -41.09 5.15
CA ARG A 43 -14.59 -41.47 6.57
C ARG A 43 -13.60 -40.72 7.47
N ASN A 44 -12.47 -40.28 6.92
CA ASN A 44 -11.44 -39.51 7.63
C ASN A 44 -11.67 -37.99 7.58
N GLY A 45 -12.80 -37.52 7.04
CA GLY A 45 -13.12 -36.11 6.86
C GLY A 45 -12.42 -35.45 5.67
N GLY A 46 -11.81 -36.25 4.78
CA GLY A 46 -11.18 -35.73 3.57
C GLY A 46 -12.19 -35.42 2.47
N GLN A 47 -11.94 -34.37 1.68
CA GLN A 47 -12.77 -34.00 0.52
C GLN A 47 -12.93 -35.17 -0.46
N VAL A 48 -14.13 -35.36 -0.98
CA VAL A 48 -14.44 -36.25 -2.11
C VAL A 48 -14.55 -35.38 -3.35
N VAL A 49 -13.88 -35.76 -4.44
CA VAL A 49 -13.86 -34.95 -5.68
C VAL A 49 -14.32 -35.75 -6.88
N GLY A 50 -15.00 -35.09 -7.82
CA GLY A 50 -15.27 -35.58 -9.17
C GLY A 50 -16.32 -36.67 -9.25
N GLY A 51 -17.43 -36.56 -8.51
CA GLY A 51 -18.52 -37.53 -8.63
C GLY A 51 -18.25 -38.84 -7.89
N ASN A 52 -17.36 -38.83 -6.92
CA ASN A 52 -17.03 -40.02 -6.12
C ASN A 52 -17.98 -40.14 -4.92
N THR A 53 -18.08 -41.36 -4.37
CA THR A 53 -18.89 -41.61 -3.18
C THR A 53 -18.09 -41.39 -1.90
N GLY A 54 -18.72 -40.75 -0.91
CA GLY A 54 -18.20 -40.56 0.43
C GLY A 54 -18.95 -41.39 1.48
N HIS A 55 -18.64 -41.14 2.74
CA HIS A 55 -19.10 -41.93 3.88
C HIS A 55 -20.04 -41.17 4.80
N HIS A 56 -19.92 -39.85 4.84
CA HIS A 56 -20.78 -38.96 5.63
C HIS A 56 -20.74 -37.54 5.04
N CYS A 57 -21.65 -36.70 5.52
CA CYS A 57 -21.73 -35.30 5.11
C CYS A 57 -21.09 -34.38 6.16
N ALA A 58 -20.43 -33.32 5.68
CA ALA A 58 -19.75 -32.30 6.45
C ALA A 58 -20.39 -30.93 6.21
N LEU A 59 -20.20 -30.05 7.18
CA LEU A 59 -20.64 -28.66 7.10
C LEU A 59 -19.81 -27.89 6.06
N CYS A 60 -18.48 -27.99 6.17
CA CYS A 60 -17.55 -27.26 5.32
C CYS A 60 -16.26 -28.07 5.12
N ILE A 61 -15.52 -27.77 4.05
CA ILE A 61 -14.18 -28.30 3.76
C ILE A 61 -13.20 -27.13 3.62
N ASN A 62 -12.07 -27.20 4.33
CA ASN A 62 -10.98 -26.25 4.13
C ASN A 62 -10.34 -26.47 2.75
N SER A 63 -10.76 -25.68 1.78
CA SER A 63 -10.41 -25.83 0.37
C SER A 63 -8.98 -25.39 0.05
N GLN A 64 -8.33 -24.53 0.86
CA GLN A 64 -7.12 -23.84 0.41
C GLN A 64 -5.94 -23.71 1.39
N GLN A 65 -5.97 -24.23 2.62
CA GLN A 65 -4.74 -24.19 3.43
C GLN A 65 -3.78 -25.34 3.15
N PRO A 66 -2.45 -25.10 2.98
CA PRO A 66 -1.76 -23.85 3.32
C PRO A 66 -1.23 -23.03 2.12
N ASN A 67 -1.63 -23.27 0.88
CA ASN A 67 -0.80 -22.89 -0.29
C ASN A 67 -1.30 -21.69 -1.14
N ARG A 68 -2.40 -21.01 -0.79
CA ARG A 68 -2.82 -19.81 -1.52
C ARG A 68 -3.17 -18.67 -0.56
N PHE A 69 -2.30 -17.66 -0.57
CA PHE A 69 -2.33 -16.46 0.27
C PHE A 69 -3.45 -15.46 -0.09
N GLU A 70 -4.28 -15.80 -1.08
CA GLU A 70 -5.37 -14.96 -1.59
C GLU A 70 -6.64 -15.80 -1.65
N GLN A 71 -7.14 -16.21 -0.48
CA GLN A 71 -8.42 -16.90 -0.39
C GLN A 71 -9.55 -15.88 -0.64
N VAL A 72 -9.73 -15.49 -1.90
CA VAL A 72 -10.81 -14.60 -2.34
C VAL A 72 -12.15 -15.33 -2.42
N PHE A 73 -12.12 -16.67 -2.36
CA PHE A 73 -13.30 -17.52 -2.47
C PHE A 73 -13.56 -18.26 -1.14
N PRO A 74 -14.83 -18.32 -0.70
CA PRO A 74 -15.23 -19.12 0.45
C PRO A 74 -14.75 -20.57 0.36
N ASP A 75 -14.41 -21.13 1.51
CA ASP A 75 -14.31 -22.56 1.67
C ASP A 75 -15.63 -23.24 1.28
N GLU A 76 -15.51 -24.45 0.74
CA GLU A 76 -16.69 -25.20 0.33
C GLU A 76 -17.60 -25.41 1.55
N GLY A 77 -18.90 -25.13 1.38
CA GLY A 77 -19.92 -25.16 2.45
C GLY A 77 -20.00 -23.90 3.31
N CYS A 78 -19.09 -22.94 3.13
CA CYS A 78 -19.19 -21.61 3.72
C CYS A 78 -19.70 -20.59 2.69
N ASP A 79 -20.22 -19.45 3.18
CA ASP A 79 -20.66 -18.33 2.35
C ASP A 79 -19.67 -17.16 2.40
N PHE A 80 -19.97 -16.07 1.71
CA PHE A 80 -19.11 -14.88 1.66
C PHE A 80 -19.05 -14.08 2.97
N ASP A 81 -19.99 -14.26 3.89
CA ASP A 81 -20.01 -13.57 5.18
C ASP A 81 -19.10 -14.28 6.21
N VAL A 82 -18.99 -15.60 6.11
CA VAL A 82 -18.12 -16.44 6.94
C VAL A 82 -17.26 -17.39 6.10
N PRO A 83 -16.34 -16.89 5.26
CA PRO A 83 -15.72 -17.68 4.19
C PRO A 83 -14.75 -18.77 4.65
N VAL A 84 -14.35 -18.83 5.92
CA VAL A 84 -13.29 -19.74 6.38
C VAL A 84 -13.87 -20.93 7.14
N CYS A 85 -13.58 -22.13 6.66
CA CYS A 85 -13.93 -23.37 7.35
C CYS A 85 -12.97 -23.62 8.53
N VAL A 86 -13.54 -23.81 9.72
CA VAL A 86 -12.77 -23.98 10.96
C VAL A 86 -13.19 -25.22 11.74
N GLY A 87 -12.23 -25.77 12.48
CA GLY A 87 -12.45 -26.91 13.37
C GLY A 87 -12.03 -26.63 14.81
N THR A 88 -12.19 -27.64 15.66
CA THR A 88 -11.62 -27.62 17.03
C THR A 88 -10.09 -27.47 17.03
N ARG A 89 -9.46 -27.84 15.92
CA ARG A 89 -8.03 -27.72 15.64
C ARG A 89 -7.84 -27.04 14.28
N PRO A 90 -6.66 -26.46 14.03
CA PRO A 90 -6.29 -25.94 12.72
C PRO A 90 -6.45 -27.05 11.68
N LEU A 91 -7.22 -26.77 10.63
CA LEU A 91 -7.53 -27.74 9.59
C LEU A 91 -6.37 -27.81 8.59
N ALA A 92 -6.05 -29.02 8.13
CA ALA A 92 -5.20 -29.18 6.96
C ALA A 92 -6.04 -28.99 5.68
N SER A 93 -5.37 -28.88 4.54
CA SER A 93 -6.03 -28.86 3.22
C SER A 93 -7.00 -30.01 3.05
N ASN A 94 -8.17 -29.71 2.52
CA ASN A 94 -9.20 -30.65 2.13
C ASN A 94 -9.71 -31.49 3.32
N VAL A 95 -9.70 -30.91 4.53
CA VAL A 95 -10.22 -31.53 5.75
C VAL A 95 -11.48 -30.82 6.20
N GLU A 96 -12.47 -31.61 6.63
CA GLU A 96 -13.75 -31.12 7.12
C GLU A 96 -13.62 -30.24 8.37
N GLY A 97 -14.45 -29.21 8.44
CA GLY A 97 -14.61 -28.37 9.61
C GLY A 97 -15.95 -28.57 10.32
N THR A 98 -16.09 -27.88 11.44
CA THR A 98 -17.27 -27.94 12.30
C THR A 98 -18.02 -26.61 12.36
N ALA A 99 -17.45 -25.54 11.81
CA ALA A 99 -18.07 -24.22 11.72
C ALA A 99 -17.43 -23.43 10.58
N CYS A 100 -18.13 -22.39 10.14
CA CYS A 100 -17.58 -21.33 9.30
C CYS A 100 -17.25 -20.10 10.16
N ALA A 101 -16.24 -19.34 9.77
CA ALA A 101 -15.78 -18.14 10.47
C ALA A 101 -15.47 -17.03 9.46
N LEU A 102 -15.61 -15.78 9.91
CA LEU A 102 -15.27 -14.61 9.10
C LEU A 102 -13.79 -14.61 8.75
N CYS A 103 -12.93 -14.83 9.74
CA CYS A 103 -11.49 -14.88 9.54
C CYS A 103 -10.80 -15.76 10.57
N VAL A 104 -9.55 -16.13 10.30
CA VAL A 104 -8.65 -16.82 11.24
C VAL A 104 -7.31 -16.11 11.27
N ASN A 105 -6.82 -15.79 12.47
CA ASN A 105 -5.47 -15.23 12.62
C ASN A 105 -4.43 -16.24 12.14
N SER A 106 -3.77 -15.92 11.03
CA SER A 106 -2.81 -16.78 10.34
C SER A 106 -1.43 -16.69 11.03
N PHE A 107 -0.40 -17.34 10.47
CA PHE A 107 0.91 -17.35 11.12
C PHE A 107 1.68 -16.04 10.89
N PRO A 108 2.56 -15.63 11.83
CA PRO A 108 3.41 -14.46 11.63
C PRO A 108 4.27 -14.59 10.36
N SER A 109 4.44 -13.45 9.68
CA SER A 109 5.21 -13.07 8.46
C SER A 109 6.41 -13.90 7.97
N THR A 110 6.90 -14.87 8.73
CA THR A 110 7.88 -15.88 8.26
C THR A 110 7.32 -16.86 7.23
N VAL A 111 5.99 -16.93 7.08
CA VAL A 111 5.30 -17.86 6.16
C VAL A 111 4.50 -17.12 5.08
N ASP A 112 3.95 -15.95 5.39
CA ASP A 112 3.23 -15.11 4.44
C ASP A 112 3.94 -13.75 4.26
N PRO A 113 4.51 -13.46 3.07
CA PRO A 113 5.15 -12.17 2.79
C PRO A 113 4.15 -10.99 2.75
N ASN A 114 2.85 -11.26 2.61
CA ASN A 114 1.79 -10.25 2.58
C ASN A 114 1.11 -10.06 3.95
N ASN A 115 1.30 -11.00 4.89
CA ASN A 115 0.78 -10.94 6.26
C ASN A 115 -0.74 -10.66 6.32
N VAL A 116 -1.51 -11.40 5.50
CA VAL A 116 -2.98 -11.32 5.46
C VAL A 116 -3.56 -12.53 6.19
N ASP A 117 -4.47 -12.30 7.12
CA ASP A 117 -5.19 -13.34 7.85
C ASP A 117 -6.23 -14.02 6.96
N ASP A 118 -6.46 -15.32 7.16
CA ASP A 118 -7.39 -16.09 6.33
C ASP A 118 -8.80 -15.50 6.43
N GLY A 119 -9.48 -15.36 5.29
CA GLY A 119 -10.80 -14.74 5.20
C GLY A 119 -10.79 -13.21 5.23
N CYS A 120 -9.66 -12.57 5.53
CA CYS A 120 -9.55 -11.13 5.47
C CYS A 120 -9.18 -10.63 4.06
N PRO A 121 -9.79 -9.52 3.60
CA PRO A 121 -9.41 -8.90 2.35
C PRO A 121 -8.08 -8.15 2.52
N PRO A 122 -7.30 -7.94 1.45
CA PRO A 122 -6.00 -7.30 1.53
C PRO A 122 -6.07 -5.81 1.95
N GLN A 123 -7.24 -5.18 1.85
CA GLN A 123 -7.48 -3.83 2.38
C GLN A 123 -7.61 -3.82 3.92
N ARG A 124 -7.96 -4.95 4.54
CA ARG A 124 -8.11 -5.08 5.99
C ARG A 124 -7.50 -6.40 6.45
N PRO A 125 -6.17 -6.56 6.34
CA PRO A 125 -5.51 -7.87 6.41
C PRO A 125 -5.52 -8.54 7.79
N VAL A 126 -5.89 -7.87 8.87
CA VAL A 126 -5.75 -8.40 10.24
C VAL A 126 -7.09 -8.83 10.82
N CYS A 127 -7.19 -10.10 11.18
CA CYS A 127 -8.29 -10.71 11.89
C CYS A 127 -8.26 -10.35 13.38
N VAL A 128 -9.39 -9.85 13.88
CA VAL A 128 -9.57 -9.42 15.28
C VAL A 128 -10.87 -9.96 15.85
N LYS A 129 -10.97 -9.96 17.17
CA LYS A 129 -12.23 -10.15 17.90
C LYS A 129 -12.99 -8.83 18.02
N ASP A 130 -14.19 -8.88 18.60
CA ASP A 130 -15.04 -7.70 18.86
C ASP A 130 -14.35 -6.63 19.71
N ASP A 131 -13.37 -7.01 20.53
CA ASP A 131 -12.57 -6.09 21.35
C ASP A 131 -11.36 -5.50 20.61
N GLY A 132 -11.22 -5.75 19.31
CA GLY A 132 -10.13 -5.30 18.46
C GLY A 132 -8.80 -6.02 18.68
N LYS A 133 -8.73 -7.02 19.59
CA LYS A 133 -7.51 -7.79 19.82
C LYS A 133 -7.38 -8.94 18.84
N ASN A 134 -6.13 -9.25 18.48
CA ASN A 134 -5.85 -10.42 17.66
C ASN A 134 -6.27 -11.68 18.45
N PRO A 135 -7.00 -12.62 17.84
CA PRO A 135 -7.21 -13.92 18.43
C PRO A 135 -5.88 -14.67 18.54
N ALA A 136 -5.83 -15.77 19.29
CA ALA A 136 -4.63 -16.60 19.30
C ALA A 136 -4.40 -17.16 17.87
N VAL A 137 -3.14 -17.48 17.54
CA VAL A 137 -2.80 -18.06 16.23
C VAL A 137 -3.71 -19.26 15.93
N ARG A 138 -4.25 -19.30 14.71
CA ARG A 138 -5.21 -20.31 14.22
C ARG A 138 -6.51 -20.37 15.02
N LYS A 139 -6.95 -19.23 15.58
CA LYS A 139 -8.27 -19.07 16.18
C LYS A 139 -9.09 -18.06 15.39
N PRO A 140 -10.41 -18.30 15.29
CA PRO A 140 -11.29 -17.43 14.55
C PRO A 140 -11.39 -16.05 15.21
N GLY A 141 -11.55 -15.03 14.37
CA GLY A 141 -11.98 -13.69 14.75
C GLY A 141 -13.38 -13.39 14.22
N THR A 142 -13.83 -12.18 14.50
CA THR A 142 -15.16 -11.68 14.17
C THR A 142 -15.12 -10.46 13.26
N ASN A 143 -13.93 -9.91 12.98
CA ASN A 143 -13.77 -8.77 12.09
C ASN A 143 -12.38 -8.72 11.46
N CYS A 144 -12.25 -8.02 10.34
CA CYS A 144 -11.02 -7.75 9.63
C CYS A 144 -10.71 -6.25 9.67
N VAL A 145 -9.47 -5.88 10.00
CA VAL A 145 -9.01 -4.48 10.15
C VAL A 145 -7.63 -4.29 9.51
N ALA A 146 -7.26 -3.05 9.17
CA ALA A 146 -5.95 -2.79 8.56
C ALA A 146 -4.78 -2.72 9.57
N LYS A 147 -5.03 -2.27 10.81
CA LYS A 147 -3.98 -1.97 11.81
C LYS A 147 -2.71 -1.36 11.18
N CYS A 148 -2.92 -0.44 10.24
CA CYS A 148 -1.85 0.15 9.47
C CYS A 148 -1.47 1.52 10.06
N VAL A 149 -0.22 1.94 9.81
CA VAL A 149 0.29 3.26 10.17
C VAL A 149 1.08 3.78 8.97
N ASP A 150 0.76 5.00 8.55
CA ASP A 150 1.50 5.69 7.50
C ASP A 150 2.94 5.94 7.95
N THR A 151 3.90 5.53 7.11
CA THR A 151 5.33 5.63 7.35
C THR A 151 6.02 6.68 6.48
N SER A 152 5.25 7.54 5.81
CA SER A 152 5.64 8.51 4.78
C SER A 152 5.95 7.91 3.40
N SER A 153 5.91 8.79 2.40
CA SER A 153 5.96 8.56 0.95
C SER A 153 7.25 7.94 0.37
N GLN A 154 8.04 7.23 1.17
CA GLN A 154 9.27 6.57 0.69
C GLN A 154 9.26 5.03 0.85
N SER A 155 8.23 4.45 1.46
CA SER A 155 8.14 2.99 1.61
C SER A 155 6.72 2.46 1.82
N LYS A 156 6.56 1.13 1.76
CA LYS A 156 5.32 0.45 2.16
C LYS A 156 4.94 0.76 3.61
N ASP A 157 3.69 1.14 3.82
CA ASP A 157 3.16 1.41 5.15
C ASP A 157 3.14 0.19 6.05
N LYS A 158 3.39 0.48 7.32
CA LYS A 158 3.46 -0.55 8.34
C LYS A 158 2.10 -1.19 8.52
N GLY A 159 2.02 -2.50 8.36
CA GLY A 159 0.79 -3.29 8.54
C GLY A 159 0.04 -3.58 7.25
N CYS A 160 0.43 -2.96 6.14
CA CYS A 160 -0.18 -3.21 4.84
C CYS A 160 0.55 -4.29 4.02
N PRO A 161 -0.16 -5.06 3.17
CA PRO A 161 0.45 -6.08 2.32
C PRO A 161 1.18 -5.43 1.14
N VAL A 162 2.07 -6.17 0.47
CA VAL A 162 2.89 -5.61 -0.62
C VAL A 162 2.04 -5.06 -1.77
N LEU A 163 0.98 -5.77 -2.16
CA LEU A 163 0.11 -5.32 -3.25
C LEU A 163 -0.81 -4.15 -2.89
N TYR A 164 -0.98 -3.84 -1.60
CA TYR A 164 -1.78 -2.72 -1.12
C TYR A 164 -0.94 -1.91 -0.14
N PRO A 165 0.14 -1.26 -0.62
CA PRO A 165 1.20 -0.79 0.25
C PRO A 165 0.84 0.46 1.06
N SER A 166 -0.24 1.18 0.72
CA SER A 166 -0.58 2.46 1.36
C SER A 166 -1.66 2.30 2.42
N CYS A 167 -1.50 3.00 3.53
CA CYS A 167 -2.43 3.11 4.64
C CYS A 167 -3.24 4.40 4.46
N VAL A 168 -4.55 4.27 4.26
CA VAL A 168 -5.42 5.40 3.95
C VAL A 168 -6.62 5.47 4.90
N LEU A 169 -7.23 6.64 4.99
CA LEU A 169 -8.55 6.81 5.63
C LEU A 169 -9.64 6.12 4.80
N GLU A 170 -10.86 6.04 5.34
CA GLU A 170 -11.95 5.32 4.67
C GLU A 170 -12.33 5.95 3.31
N ASP A 171 -12.15 7.26 3.16
CA ASP A 171 -12.35 7.98 1.89
C ASP A 171 -11.19 7.83 0.90
N GLY A 172 -10.09 7.19 1.31
CA GLY A 172 -8.90 6.97 0.52
C GLY A 172 -7.83 8.07 0.63
N THR A 173 -8.07 9.10 1.44
CA THR A 173 -7.07 10.14 1.69
C THR A 173 -5.94 9.64 2.59
N ASP A 174 -4.77 10.25 2.44
CA ASP A 174 -3.60 9.98 3.27
C ASP A 174 -3.86 10.48 4.72
N PRO A 175 -3.73 9.63 5.76
CA PRO A 175 -3.87 10.03 7.16
C PRO A 175 -2.70 10.91 7.65
N GLY A 176 -1.59 10.98 6.91
CA GLY A 176 -0.37 11.71 7.22
C GLY A 176 0.60 10.93 8.12
N GLU A 177 1.88 11.27 8.03
CA GLU A 177 2.97 10.47 8.60
C GLU A 177 2.76 10.15 10.09
N GLY A 178 2.87 8.86 10.41
CA GLY A 178 2.73 8.34 11.77
C GLY A 178 1.29 8.18 12.27
N ASN A 179 0.30 8.58 11.47
CA ASN A 179 -1.10 8.39 11.81
C ASN A 179 -1.62 7.02 11.33
N ALA A 180 -2.60 6.50 12.06
CA ALA A 180 -3.25 5.25 11.71
C ALA A 180 -4.30 5.47 10.61
N GLY A 181 -4.31 4.61 9.61
CA GLY A 181 -5.37 4.55 8.61
C GLY A 181 -6.42 3.48 8.93
N GLU A 182 -7.48 3.46 8.12
CA GLU A 182 -8.63 2.56 8.28
C GLU A 182 -8.59 1.37 7.32
N LYS A 183 -7.90 1.52 6.18
CA LYS A 183 -7.73 0.48 5.16
C LYS A 183 -6.38 0.57 4.47
N CYS A 184 -5.92 -0.55 3.95
CA CYS A 184 -4.83 -0.60 2.99
C CYS A 184 -5.37 -0.40 1.58
N ALA A 185 -4.62 0.31 0.74
CA ALA A 185 -4.96 0.62 -0.63
C ALA A 185 -3.80 0.30 -1.57
N ILE A 186 -4.13 0.01 -2.82
CA ILE A 186 -3.15 0.06 -3.90
C ILE A 186 -2.65 1.51 -3.95
N CYS A 187 -1.34 1.79 -3.95
CA CYS A 187 -0.93 3.18 -4.14
C CYS A 187 -1.36 3.63 -5.54
N SER A 188 -1.57 4.92 -5.65
CA SER A 188 -1.80 5.65 -6.87
C SER A 188 -0.98 6.93 -6.78
N PRO A 189 -0.60 7.56 -7.90
CA PRO A 189 0.04 8.87 -7.86
C PRO A 189 -0.67 9.86 -6.92
N ALA A 190 -2.00 9.90 -6.98
CA ALA A 190 -2.83 10.77 -6.13
C ALA A 190 -2.78 10.47 -4.62
N SER A 191 -2.51 9.22 -4.22
CA SER A 191 -2.32 8.85 -2.80
C SER A 191 -0.86 8.88 -2.39
N CYS A 192 0.03 9.08 -3.35
CA CYS A 192 1.46 9.21 -3.14
C CYS A 192 1.84 10.73 -3.08
N ASP A 193 1.02 11.64 -3.62
CA ASP A 193 1.14 13.12 -3.65
C ASP A 193 1.69 13.76 -2.35
N ASP A 194 2.93 14.26 -2.39
CA ASP A 194 3.54 15.00 -1.28
C ASP A 194 3.16 16.48 -1.22
N ASN A 195 2.22 16.91 -2.06
CA ASN A 195 1.83 18.30 -2.29
C ASN A 195 2.99 19.19 -2.78
N ASP A 196 4.07 18.61 -3.29
CA ASP A 196 5.11 19.34 -3.97
C ASP A 196 4.75 19.42 -5.47
N PRO A 197 4.35 20.59 -5.99
CA PRO A 197 4.03 20.73 -7.42
C PRO A 197 5.24 20.47 -8.34
N CYS A 198 6.42 20.31 -7.74
CA CYS A 198 7.69 20.12 -8.38
C CYS A 198 8.15 18.65 -8.48
N THR A 199 7.37 17.72 -7.93
CA THR A 199 7.61 16.28 -8.03
C THR A 199 6.59 15.65 -8.96
N ASP A 200 7.04 14.68 -9.74
CA ASP A 200 6.14 13.68 -10.31
C ASP A 200 6.00 12.57 -9.27
N ASP A 201 4.79 12.38 -8.75
CA ASP A 201 4.49 11.31 -7.79
C ASP A 201 4.31 9.98 -8.50
N TYR A 202 5.09 8.98 -8.10
CA TYR A 202 4.96 7.63 -8.62
C TYR A 202 4.55 6.67 -7.51
N CYS A 203 3.77 5.68 -7.93
CA CYS A 203 3.41 4.52 -7.14
C CYS A 203 3.96 3.28 -7.84
N GLU A 204 4.78 2.49 -7.15
CA GLU A 204 5.07 1.11 -7.55
C GLU A 204 4.71 0.14 -6.42
N PRO A 205 3.94 -0.95 -6.67
CA PRO A 205 3.49 -1.85 -5.61
C PRO A 205 4.61 -2.44 -4.74
N GLU A 206 5.78 -2.71 -5.31
CA GLU A 206 6.91 -3.30 -4.57
C GLU A 206 7.70 -2.28 -3.76
N VAL A 207 7.75 -1.03 -4.22
CA VAL A 207 8.57 0.04 -3.63
C VAL A 207 7.76 0.91 -2.68
N GLY A 208 6.47 1.09 -2.95
CA GLY A 208 5.60 2.07 -2.31
C GLY A 208 5.57 3.38 -3.12
N CYS A 209 5.30 4.47 -2.42
CA CYS A 209 5.39 5.81 -2.98
C CYS A 209 6.86 6.19 -3.23
N PHE A 210 7.11 6.92 -4.31
CA PHE A 210 8.38 7.61 -4.51
C PHE A 210 8.21 8.81 -5.43
N HIS A 211 9.08 9.80 -5.21
CA HIS A 211 8.97 11.12 -5.83
C HIS A 211 10.18 11.40 -6.67
N ILE A 212 9.96 11.73 -7.93
CA ILE A 212 11.03 12.14 -8.83
C ILE A 212 10.80 13.60 -9.14
N ALA A 213 11.83 14.44 -8.96
CA ALA A 213 11.77 15.82 -9.38
C ALA A 213 11.33 15.89 -10.84
N SER A 214 10.19 16.55 -11.09
CA SER A 214 9.67 16.73 -12.43
C SER A 214 10.59 17.66 -13.21
N SER A 215 10.81 17.38 -14.50
CA SER A 215 11.57 18.28 -15.37
C SER A 215 10.82 19.60 -15.68
N PHE A 216 9.61 19.77 -15.13
CA PHE A 216 8.71 20.90 -15.38
C PHE A 216 8.44 21.75 -14.12
N CYS A 217 9.40 21.80 -13.19
CA CYS A 217 9.46 22.80 -12.13
C CYS A 217 9.70 24.21 -12.68
N GLU A 218 8.73 24.77 -13.40
CA GLU A 218 8.63 26.22 -13.55
C GLU A 218 8.17 26.77 -12.19
N CYS A 219 8.86 27.80 -11.68
CA CYS A 219 8.44 28.53 -10.49
C CYS A 219 6.98 28.99 -10.72
N GLY A 220 6.04 28.39 -10.00
CA GLY A 220 4.61 28.45 -10.29
C GLY A 220 4.01 29.84 -10.06
N ALA A 221 2.79 30.06 -10.54
CA ALA A 221 2.05 31.33 -10.32
C ALA A 221 1.71 31.61 -8.84
N ASP A 222 1.94 30.63 -7.97
CA ASP A 222 1.81 30.66 -6.52
C ASP A 222 3.13 30.86 -5.78
N ALA A 223 4.23 31.13 -6.50
CA ALA A 223 5.49 31.53 -5.88
C ALA A 223 5.27 32.71 -4.92
N VAL A 224 6.02 32.69 -3.82
CA VAL A 224 6.02 33.73 -2.80
C VAL A 224 7.42 34.33 -2.70
N ASP A 225 7.48 35.64 -2.47
CA ASP A 225 8.72 36.37 -2.20
C ASP A 225 9.48 35.69 -1.06
N TRP A 226 10.71 35.26 -1.33
CA TRP A 226 11.48 34.47 -0.37
C TRP A 226 12.04 35.34 0.75
N GLU A 227 11.41 35.27 1.92
CA GLU A 227 11.85 36.02 3.10
C GLU A 227 12.96 35.31 3.92
N CYS A 228 13.84 36.11 4.52
CA CYS A 228 14.88 35.61 5.40
C CYS A 228 14.35 34.90 6.65
N GLY A 229 14.55 33.58 6.70
CA GLY A 229 14.16 32.75 7.84
C GLY A 229 12.83 32.02 7.67
N GLY A 230 12.25 32.02 6.47
CA GLY A 230 11.13 31.14 6.12
C GLY A 230 11.49 29.65 6.21
N PRO A 231 10.52 28.78 6.52
CA PRO A 231 10.74 27.34 6.55
C PRO A 231 10.95 26.81 5.12
N LEU A 232 12.12 26.20 4.92
CA LEU A 232 12.54 25.41 3.74
C LEU A 232 12.75 26.21 2.44
N PHE A 233 13.81 25.86 1.73
CA PHE A 233 14.25 26.47 0.49
C PHE A 233 13.28 26.06 -0.63
N PRO A 234 12.45 26.95 -1.20
CA PRO A 234 11.72 26.62 -2.41
C PRO A 234 12.77 26.48 -3.52
N SER A 235 13.10 25.24 -3.87
CA SER A 235 14.15 24.95 -4.85
C SER A 235 13.58 25.01 -6.27
N CYS A 236 14.30 25.65 -7.18
CA CYS A 236 14.07 25.50 -8.61
C CYS A 236 14.90 24.34 -9.20
N SER A 237 14.39 23.78 -10.31
CA SER A 237 14.94 22.71 -11.18
C SER A 237 16.46 22.39 -11.13
N SER A 238 16.74 21.09 -11.31
CA SER A 238 17.94 20.34 -11.78
C SER A 238 19.36 20.68 -11.30
N THR A 239 19.63 21.90 -10.84
CA THR A 239 20.89 22.29 -10.24
C THR A 239 20.68 22.43 -8.74
N ARG A 240 21.57 21.84 -7.92
CA ARG A 240 21.46 21.82 -6.45
C ARG A 240 21.58 23.21 -5.79
N PHE A 241 21.38 24.29 -6.54
CA PHE A 241 21.74 25.64 -6.15
C PHE A 241 20.81 26.72 -6.73
N CYS A 242 19.55 26.45 -7.09
CA CYS A 242 18.61 27.52 -7.50
C CYS A 242 17.45 27.68 -6.50
N ILE A 243 17.02 28.92 -6.27
CA ILE A 243 15.93 29.35 -5.37
C ILE A 243 14.78 29.89 -6.24
N CYS A 244 13.55 29.45 -5.96
CA CYS A 244 12.31 30.00 -6.54
C CYS A 244 11.90 31.23 -5.75
N ASP A 245 11.61 32.31 -6.46
CA ASP A 245 11.35 33.62 -5.90
C ASP A 245 10.36 34.40 -6.77
N VAL A 246 9.90 35.54 -6.29
CA VAL A 246 9.02 36.45 -7.03
C VAL A 246 9.79 37.75 -7.29
N ASP A 247 9.80 38.18 -8.54
CA ASP A 247 10.42 39.46 -8.88
C ASP A 247 9.60 40.66 -8.37
N SER A 248 10.18 41.85 -8.45
CA SER A 248 9.58 43.12 -8.03
C SER A 248 8.26 43.46 -8.72
N GLU A 249 7.91 42.76 -9.81
CA GLU A 249 6.69 42.94 -10.60
C GLU A 249 5.65 41.84 -10.31
N GLY A 250 5.98 40.86 -9.46
CA GLY A 250 5.08 39.76 -9.09
C GLY A 250 5.19 38.54 -9.99
N ALA A 251 6.19 38.48 -10.88
CA ALA A 251 6.39 37.31 -11.73
C ALA A 251 7.35 36.31 -11.06
N PRO A 252 7.00 35.01 -11.06
CA PRO A 252 7.87 33.98 -10.51
C PRO A 252 9.13 33.80 -11.37
N PHE A 253 10.27 33.54 -10.73
CA PHE A 253 11.51 33.23 -11.42
C PHE A 253 12.48 32.45 -10.53
N CYS A 254 13.53 31.90 -11.12
CA CYS A 254 14.53 31.10 -10.44
C CYS A 254 15.90 31.77 -10.49
N TRP A 255 16.62 31.83 -9.37
CA TRP A 255 17.98 32.38 -9.33
C TRP A 255 18.97 31.52 -8.54
N PRO A 256 20.28 31.53 -8.87
CA PRO A 256 21.26 30.68 -8.22
C PRO A 256 21.62 31.18 -6.82
N VAL A 257 21.91 30.30 -5.88
CA VAL A 257 22.41 30.64 -4.53
C VAL A 257 23.73 31.40 -4.67
N VAL A 258 23.66 32.73 -4.55
CA VAL A 258 24.82 33.61 -4.56
C VAL A 258 25.17 34.03 -3.14
N ASN A 259 26.47 34.13 -2.87
CA ASN A 259 26.94 34.90 -1.72
C ASN A 259 26.76 36.36 -2.11
N CYS A 260 25.86 37.06 -1.42
CA CYS A 260 25.39 38.44 -1.59
C CYS A 260 26.46 39.53 -1.80
N GLU A 261 27.36 39.35 -2.75
CA GLU A 261 28.54 40.13 -3.04
C GLU A 261 28.43 40.63 -4.47
N ASN A 262 28.71 41.92 -4.67
CA ASN A 262 28.73 42.56 -5.99
C ASN A 262 27.40 42.47 -6.77
N LEU A 263 26.28 42.36 -6.07
CA LEU A 263 24.96 42.42 -6.69
C LEU A 263 24.62 43.85 -7.10
N THR A 264 23.86 43.96 -8.19
CA THR A 264 23.35 45.24 -8.67
C THR A 264 22.05 45.53 -7.92
N GLU A 265 22.00 46.64 -7.18
CA GLU A 265 20.78 47.09 -6.51
C GLU A 265 19.71 47.46 -7.53
N CYS A 266 18.45 47.16 -7.23
CA CYS A 266 17.32 47.46 -8.09
C CYS A 266 16.07 47.79 -7.28
N SER A 267 15.11 48.41 -7.95
CA SER A 267 13.75 48.63 -7.44
C SER A 267 12.68 48.03 -8.34
N THR A 268 12.99 47.83 -9.62
CA THR A 268 12.14 47.21 -10.64
C THR A 268 12.99 46.37 -11.59
N ASN A 269 12.37 45.48 -12.37
CA ASN A 269 13.07 44.71 -13.41
C ASN A 269 13.76 45.60 -14.47
N ALA A 270 13.29 46.83 -14.67
CA ALA A 270 13.88 47.78 -15.61
C ALA A 270 15.26 48.31 -15.16
N ASP A 271 15.60 48.17 -13.87
CA ASP A 271 16.91 48.56 -13.33
C ASP A 271 17.98 47.47 -13.59
N CYS A 272 17.55 46.28 -14.03
CA CYS A 272 18.40 45.11 -14.13
C CYS A 272 18.96 44.90 -15.56
N PRO A 273 20.19 44.36 -15.68
CA PRO A 273 20.75 43.91 -16.95
C PRO A 273 19.86 42.89 -17.68
N GLU A 274 20.07 42.72 -18.98
CA GLU A 274 19.40 41.68 -19.77
C GLU A 274 19.58 40.29 -19.12
N ASN A 275 18.52 39.47 -19.11
CA ASN A 275 18.46 38.14 -18.48
C ASN A 275 18.61 38.12 -16.95
N THR A 276 18.33 39.24 -16.27
CA THR A 276 18.28 39.29 -14.81
C THR A 276 16.99 39.94 -14.33
N ARG A 277 16.53 39.59 -13.13
CA ARG A 277 15.31 40.11 -12.51
C ARG A 277 15.58 40.69 -11.14
N CYS A 278 14.78 41.68 -10.77
CA CYS A 278 14.90 42.34 -9.49
C CYS A 278 14.10 41.59 -8.42
N ALA A 279 14.72 41.15 -7.34
CA ALA A 279 14.02 40.50 -6.23
C ALA A 279 14.52 40.96 -4.86
N THR A 280 13.63 40.87 -3.87
CA THR A 280 13.89 41.17 -2.47
C THR A 280 14.40 39.94 -1.75
N THR A 281 15.66 39.93 -1.36
CA THR A 281 16.26 38.75 -0.73
C THR A 281 17.11 39.10 0.49
N CYS A 282 17.72 38.09 1.11
CA CYS A 282 18.66 38.25 2.23
C CYS A 282 19.96 38.97 1.90
N CYS A 283 20.13 39.45 0.67
CA CYS A 283 21.33 40.14 0.25
C CYS A 283 21.47 41.60 0.66
N SER A 284 20.62 42.06 1.59
CA SER A 284 20.57 43.42 2.16
C SER A 284 20.26 44.51 1.13
N GLY A 285 19.32 45.39 1.47
CA GLY A 285 18.86 46.47 0.58
C GLY A 285 17.39 46.29 0.13
N PRO A 286 16.87 47.22 -0.69
CA PRO A 286 15.48 47.21 -1.17
C PRO A 286 15.20 46.22 -2.31
N GLY A 287 16.23 45.64 -2.93
CA GLY A 287 16.14 44.67 -4.04
C GLY A 287 17.49 44.50 -4.74
N ASN A 288 17.76 43.33 -5.32
CA ASN A 288 18.97 43.03 -6.09
C ASN A 288 18.63 42.31 -7.40
N CYS A 289 19.44 42.54 -8.44
CA CYS A 289 19.30 41.84 -9.72
C CYS A 289 19.96 40.47 -9.66
N PHE A 290 19.21 39.44 -10.03
CA PHE A 290 19.66 38.06 -10.09
C PHE A 290 19.48 37.49 -11.49
N GLU A 291 20.47 36.74 -11.95
CA GLU A 291 20.41 36.00 -13.22
C GLU A 291 19.42 34.85 -13.11
N GLU A 292 18.58 34.70 -14.13
CA GLU A 292 17.68 33.55 -14.21
C GLU A 292 18.49 32.26 -14.37
N CYS A 293 18.08 31.20 -13.67
CA CYS A 293 18.70 29.89 -13.89
C CYS A 293 18.34 29.39 -15.30
N ASP A 294 19.31 29.40 -16.22
CA ASP A 294 19.16 28.84 -17.57
C ASP A 294 19.27 27.30 -17.54
N ASP A 295 18.35 26.61 -18.22
CA ASP A 295 18.39 25.16 -18.45
C ASP A 295 19.47 24.73 -19.48
N GLU A 296 20.07 25.68 -20.21
CA GLU A 296 21.11 25.40 -21.20
C GLU A 296 22.38 26.23 -20.95
N GLU A 297 23.37 25.57 -20.34
CA GLU A 297 24.80 25.78 -20.62
C GLU A 297 25.44 27.14 -20.25
N SER A 298 25.67 27.39 -18.96
CA SER A 298 26.65 28.40 -18.50
C SER A 298 27.50 27.94 -17.30
N VAL A 299 28.05 26.72 -17.35
CA VAL A 299 29.26 26.39 -16.56
C VAL A 299 30.48 27.06 -17.21
N GLY A 300 30.49 28.39 -17.20
CA GLY A 300 31.58 29.24 -17.64
C GLY A 300 32.42 29.72 -16.45
N ALA A 301 33.67 29.25 -16.42
CA ALA A 301 34.79 29.82 -15.66
C ALA A 301 35.00 29.39 -14.18
N PHE A 302 35.23 28.09 -13.96
CA PHE A 302 36.30 27.66 -13.04
C PHE A 302 37.20 26.60 -13.69
N ARG A 303 37.77 26.92 -14.86
CA ARG A 303 38.93 26.19 -15.37
C ARG A 303 40.17 26.72 -14.66
N VAL A 304 40.53 26.08 -13.54
CA VAL A 304 41.90 26.13 -13.04
C VAL A 304 42.81 25.67 -14.18
N SER A 305 43.71 26.56 -14.59
CA SER A 305 44.81 26.27 -15.51
C SER A 305 45.54 25.00 -15.10
N ALA A 306 45.31 23.91 -15.83
CA ALA A 306 46.16 22.72 -15.80
C ALA A 306 46.98 22.68 -17.10
N GLN A 307 47.83 23.68 -17.27
CA GLN A 307 48.83 23.68 -18.34
C GLN A 307 50.21 23.98 -17.74
N GLU A 308 50.68 23.10 -16.84
CA GLU A 308 52.10 23.08 -16.45
C GLU A 308 52.55 21.79 -15.73
N VAL A 309 52.11 20.58 -16.14
CA VAL A 309 52.74 19.33 -15.65
C VAL A 309 52.73 18.21 -16.69
N LEU A 310 53.20 18.43 -17.92
CA LEU A 310 53.59 17.33 -18.82
C LEU A 310 54.78 17.74 -19.71
N SER A 311 55.88 18.14 -19.08
CA SER A 311 57.20 18.11 -19.71
C SER A 311 58.18 17.45 -18.76
N GLY A 312 58.33 16.12 -18.88
CA GLY A 312 59.27 15.38 -18.04
C GLY A 312 59.26 13.88 -18.28
N ASN A 313 60.07 13.45 -19.24
CA ASN A 313 60.73 12.14 -19.32
C ASN A 313 59.90 10.86 -19.21
N THR A 314 59.80 10.15 -20.33
CA THR A 314 60.20 8.73 -20.37
C THR A 314 60.79 8.39 -21.74
N SER A 315 62.12 8.35 -21.77
CA SER A 315 62.93 7.69 -22.78
C SER A 315 63.08 6.19 -22.47
N ALA A 316 63.11 5.39 -23.55
CA ALA A 316 63.59 4.00 -23.66
C ALA A 316 62.66 2.88 -23.12
N GLY A 317 62.46 1.75 -23.82
CA GLY A 317 63.11 1.26 -25.03
C GLY A 317 62.40 0.07 -25.66
N PHE A 318 62.74 -0.17 -26.92
CA PHE A 318 62.36 -1.29 -27.78
C PHE A 318 63.20 -2.55 -27.49
N PHE A 319 62.60 -3.69 -27.88
CA PHE A 319 63.03 -5.12 -27.88
C PHE A 319 62.58 -5.97 -26.70
#